data_AF-A0A367Q7R1-F1
#
_entry.id   AF-A0A367Q7R1-F1
#
_cell.length_a   1.000
_cell.length_b   1.000
_cell.length_c   1.000
_cell.angle_alpha   90.00
_cell.angle_beta   90.00
_cell.angle_gamma   90.00
#
_symmetry.space_group_name_H-M   'P 1'
#
loop_
_entity.id
_entity.type
_entity.pdbx_description
1 polymer ?
#
loop_
_entity_poly.entity_id
_entity_poly.type
_entity_poly.pdbx_seq_one_letter_code
_entity_poly.pdbx_strand_id
1 'polypeptide(L)'
;MIDPLPQLPPSRLSRATNGDGDKEIWKPSWNCFCCQDTGRIQTNLIRLVIPKYDYNRDRIPVCQRLKCYEGSKLMHLKDNLDMRLTAAICGELDRISREDWNNTVSQKFFNIQELAKKKSMPNQIYRRTENDEREVQLRKQQAQFELDNPQACRQEDIDLEDI
;
A
#
# COMPACT_ATOMS: atom_id res chain seq x y z
N MET A 1 -49.92 -3.80 -2.47
CA MET A 1 -49.46 -2.40 -2.46
C MET A 1 -48.01 -2.44 -2.00
N ILE A 2 -47.09 -2.00 -2.84
CA ILE A 2 -45.65 -1.96 -2.51
C ILE A 2 -45.40 -0.52 -2.06
N ASP A 3 -45.08 -0.33 -0.79
CA ASP A 3 -44.77 1.00 -0.27
C ASP A 3 -43.47 1.51 -0.89
N PRO A 4 -43.43 2.76 -1.39
CA PRO A 4 -42.24 3.30 -2.03
C PRO A 4 -41.12 3.52 -1.00
N LEU A 5 -39.92 3.10 -1.36
CA LEU A 5 -38.72 3.24 -0.54
C LEU A 5 -38.39 4.73 -0.29
N PRO A 6 -37.96 5.10 0.93
CA PRO A 6 -37.61 6.46 1.26
C PRO A 6 -36.32 6.90 0.55
N GLN A 7 -36.34 8.12 0.00
CA GLN A 7 -35.19 8.75 -0.64
C GLN A 7 -34.37 9.53 0.40
N LEU A 8 -33.05 9.27 0.48
CA LEU A 8 -32.13 9.96 1.37
C LEU A 8 -31.20 10.90 0.59
N PRO A 9 -30.88 12.10 1.12
CA PRO A 9 -29.97 13.02 0.46
C PRO A 9 -28.52 12.50 0.48
N PRO A 10 -27.69 12.86 -0.52
CA PRO A 10 -26.29 12.45 -0.57
C PRO A 10 -25.48 13.08 0.58
N SER A 11 -24.82 12.25 1.39
CA SER A 11 -23.82 12.72 2.35
C SER A 11 -22.51 13.02 1.61
N ARG A 12 -22.10 14.29 1.55
CA ARG A 12 -20.82 14.68 0.93
C ARG A 12 -19.68 14.44 1.90
N LEU A 13 -18.59 13.84 1.42
CA LEU A 13 -17.34 13.75 2.16
C LEU A 13 -16.78 15.16 2.40
N SER A 14 -16.61 15.55 3.66
CA SER A 14 -15.79 16.69 4.04
C SER A 14 -14.37 16.42 3.55
N ARG A 15 -13.77 17.32 2.76
CA ARG A 15 -12.32 17.23 2.52
C ARG A 15 -11.62 17.37 3.86
N ALA A 16 -10.91 16.32 4.27
CA ALA A 16 -10.01 16.42 5.40
C ALA A 16 -9.04 17.57 5.14
N THR A 17 -9.01 18.55 6.04
CA THR A 17 -7.94 19.55 6.08
C THR A 17 -6.64 18.77 6.31
N ASN A 18 -5.72 18.85 5.35
CA ASN A 18 -4.40 18.23 5.46
C ASN A 18 -3.67 18.88 6.65
N GLY A 19 -3.77 18.25 7.82
CA GLY A 19 -2.87 18.56 8.93
C GLY A 19 -1.49 18.01 8.57
N ASP A 20 -0.48 18.87 8.69
CA ASP A 20 0.95 18.51 8.66
C ASP A 20 1.31 17.64 9.87
N GLY A 21 0.69 16.47 9.97
CA GLY A 21 1.13 15.43 10.87
C GLY A 21 2.41 14.87 10.29
N ASP A 22 3.51 15.02 11.03
CA ASP A 22 4.70 14.19 10.84
C ASP A 22 4.24 12.76 10.60
N LYS A 23 4.40 12.28 9.36
CA LYS A 23 3.94 10.95 8.97
C LYS A 23 4.84 9.96 9.69
N GLU A 24 4.45 9.55 10.89
CA GLU A 24 5.13 8.50 11.63
C GLU A 24 5.22 7.30 10.69
N ILE A 25 6.45 6.80 10.49
CA ILE A 25 6.65 5.66 9.61
C ILE A 25 6.05 4.46 10.30
N TRP A 26 5.07 3.87 9.63
CA TRP A 26 4.41 2.67 10.11
C TRP A 26 5.45 1.61 10.48
N LYS A 27 5.31 1.10 11.71
CA LYS A 27 6.11 0.00 12.26
C LYS A 27 5.16 -1.09 12.76
N PRO A 28 5.51 -2.37 12.61
CA PRO A 28 4.69 -3.45 13.13
C PRO A 28 4.65 -3.44 14.66
N SER A 29 3.51 -3.79 15.24
CA SER A 29 3.29 -3.87 16.69
C SER A 29 3.46 -5.29 17.24
N TRP A 30 4.27 -6.13 16.59
CA TRP A 30 4.34 -7.55 16.93
C TRP A 30 5.03 -7.80 18.27
N ASN A 31 4.47 -8.70 19.06
CA ASN A 31 5.09 -9.14 20.32
C ASN A 31 6.27 -10.06 20.06
N CYS A 32 6.19 -10.89 19.02
CA CYS A 32 7.23 -11.80 18.59
C CYS A 32 7.54 -11.63 17.10
N PHE A 33 8.74 -11.16 16.79
CA PHE A 33 9.18 -10.86 15.44
C PHE A 33 9.63 -12.09 14.65
N CYS A 34 9.99 -13.19 15.33
CA CYS A 34 10.34 -14.42 14.62
C CYS A 34 9.14 -15.14 13.99
N CYS A 35 7.95 -14.97 14.57
CA CYS A 35 6.70 -15.53 14.04
C CYS A 35 5.68 -14.48 13.59
N GLN A 36 5.90 -13.19 13.87
CA GLN A 36 4.98 -12.09 13.58
C GLN A 36 3.59 -12.32 14.21
N ASP A 37 3.60 -12.84 15.45
CA ASP A 37 2.42 -13.25 16.22
C ASP A 37 1.52 -14.30 15.56
N THR A 38 2.02 -15.03 14.56
CA THR A 38 1.30 -16.16 13.93
C THR A 38 1.55 -17.50 14.62
N GLY A 39 2.56 -17.56 15.48
CA GLY A 39 3.00 -18.81 16.13
C GLY A 39 3.88 -19.71 15.26
N ARG A 40 3.92 -19.48 13.93
CA ARG A 40 4.81 -20.14 12.99
C ARG A 40 6.03 -19.27 12.70
N ILE A 41 7.23 -19.85 12.76
CA ILE A 41 8.45 -19.10 12.41
C ILE A 41 8.47 -18.79 10.91
N GLN A 42 8.84 -17.55 10.58
CA GLN A 42 8.86 -17.06 9.21
C GLN A 42 9.88 -17.81 8.34
N THR A 43 9.52 -18.08 7.08
CA THR A 43 10.31 -18.92 6.16
C THR A 43 11.72 -18.40 5.92
N ASN A 44 11.90 -17.08 5.85
CA ASN A 44 13.22 -16.46 5.71
C ASN A 44 14.10 -16.68 6.95
N LEU A 45 13.51 -16.66 8.15
CA LEU A 45 14.22 -16.85 9.41
C LEU A 45 14.55 -18.32 9.68
N ILE A 46 13.62 -19.24 9.40
CA ILE A 46 13.89 -20.67 9.58
C ILE A 46 15.03 -21.15 8.67
N ARG A 47 15.20 -20.57 7.48
CA ARG A 47 16.31 -20.88 6.57
C ARG A 47 17.69 -20.50 7.11
N LEU A 48 17.77 -19.66 8.15
CA LEU A 48 19.03 -19.41 8.87
C LEU A 48 19.47 -20.62 9.72
N VAL A 49 18.51 -21.45 10.14
CA VAL A 49 18.75 -22.63 11.00
C VAL A 49 18.67 -23.93 10.19
N ILE A 50 17.76 -23.99 9.21
CA ILE A 50 17.52 -25.12 8.31
C ILE A 50 17.63 -24.59 6.86
N PRO A 51 18.85 -24.50 6.29
CA PRO A 51 19.08 -23.82 5.01
C PRO A 51 18.24 -24.33 3.84
N LYS A 52 17.91 -25.63 3.83
CA LYS A 52 17.12 -26.28 2.78
C LYS A 52 15.63 -26.41 3.11
N TYR A 53 15.12 -25.64 4.08
CA TYR A 53 13.71 -25.69 4.48
C TYR A 53 12.77 -25.39 3.30
N ASP A 54 11.89 -26.35 3.02
CA ASP A 54 10.83 -26.28 2.02
C ASP A 54 9.45 -26.15 2.70
N TYR A 55 8.84 -24.98 2.53
CA TYR A 55 7.53 -24.64 3.07
C TYR A 55 6.42 -25.66 2.71
N ASN A 56 6.51 -26.28 1.53
CA ASN A 56 5.46 -27.16 1.00
C ASN A 56 5.62 -28.63 1.42
N ARG A 57 6.82 -29.01 1.90
CA ARG A 57 7.16 -30.41 2.17
C ARG A 57 7.52 -30.65 3.62
N ASP A 58 8.15 -29.68 4.27
CA ASP A 58 8.64 -29.81 5.62
C ASP A 58 7.56 -29.45 6.65
N ARG A 59 7.74 -29.98 7.86
CA ARG A 59 6.87 -29.68 9.00
C ARG A 59 6.89 -28.19 9.36
N ILE A 60 5.82 -27.73 9.99
CA ILE A 60 5.61 -26.33 10.36
C ILE A 60 6.50 -25.98 11.56
N PRO A 61 7.48 -25.07 11.42
CA PRO A 61 8.35 -24.66 12.51
C PRO A 61 7.58 -23.84 13.53
N VAL A 62 7.36 -24.40 14.72
CA VAL A 62 6.60 -23.76 15.79
C VAL A 62 7.51 -22.82 16.58
N CYS A 63 7.01 -21.61 16.85
CA CYS A 63 7.68 -20.67 17.73
C CYS A 63 7.56 -21.12 19.20
N GLN A 64 8.70 -21.34 19.84
CA GLN A 64 8.80 -21.71 21.26
C GLN A 64 9.45 -20.60 22.10
N ARG A 65 9.51 -19.35 21.59
CA ARG A 65 10.11 -18.22 22.31
C ARG A 65 9.38 -17.99 23.64
N LEU A 66 10.15 -17.69 24.68
CA LEU A 66 9.59 -17.26 25.96
C LEU A 66 8.67 -16.05 25.75
N LYS A 67 7.50 -16.06 26.40
CA LYS A 67 6.46 -15.01 26.30
C LYS A 67 5.76 -14.92 24.92
N CYS A 68 5.97 -15.87 24.01
CA CYS A 68 5.16 -16.02 22.81
C CYS A 68 4.17 -17.17 22.99
N TYR A 69 2.88 -16.86 23.07
CA TYR A 69 1.82 -17.87 23.25
C TYR A 69 1.20 -18.37 21.94
N GLU A 70 1.55 -17.72 20.82
CA GLU A 70 0.97 -18.00 19.51
C GLU A 70 1.35 -19.40 18.99
N GLY A 71 2.54 -19.90 19.33
CA GLY A 71 2.96 -21.26 18.97
C GLY A 71 2.06 -22.33 19.57
N SER A 72 1.55 -22.13 20.78
CA SER A 72 0.63 -23.06 21.46
C SER A 72 -0.69 -23.20 20.72
N LYS A 73 -1.12 -22.18 19.96
CA LYS A 73 -2.35 -22.26 19.15
C LYS A 73 -2.24 -23.28 18.02
N LEU A 74 -1.02 -23.61 17.59
CA LEU A 74 -0.76 -24.57 16.51
C LEU A 74 -0.76 -26.03 16.96
N MET A 75 -0.81 -26.31 18.27
CA MET A 75 -0.67 -27.67 18.82
C MET A 75 -1.74 -28.67 18.33
N HIS A 76 -2.88 -28.18 17.84
CA HIS A 76 -3.92 -29.01 17.22
C HIS A 76 -3.46 -29.73 15.94
N LEU A 77 -2.38 -29.27 15.30
CA LEU A 77 -1.83 -29.83 14.05
C LEU A 77 -0.88 -31.02 14.27
N LYS A 78 -0.53 -31.35 15.53
CA LYS A 78 0.23 -32.54 15.96
C LYS A 78 1.42 -32.89 15.06
N ASP A 79 1.31 -33.94 14.26
CA ASP A 79 2.41 -34.54 13.48
C ASP A 79 2.97 -33.62 12.39
N ASN A 80 2.24 -32.57 12.03
CA ASN A 80 2.67 -31.57 11.07
C ASN A 80 3.61 -30.51 11.68
N LEU A 81 3.90 -30.57 12.97
CA LEU A 81 4.70 -29.56 13.66
C LEU A 81 6.17 -29.97 13.78
N ASP A 82 7.06 -29.00 13.58
CA ASP A 82 8.48 -29.09 13.93
C ASP A 82 8.72 -28.36 15.25
N MET A 83 8.93 -29.16 16.30
CA MET A 83 9.16 -28.72 17.68
C MET A 83 10.65 -28.72 18.05
N ARG A 84 11.57 -28.93 17.10
CA ARG A 84 13.02 -28.97 17.38
C ARG A 84 13.61 -27.58 17.65
N LEU A 85 12.90 -26.51 17.30
CA LEU A 85 13.36 -25.13 17.42
C LEU A 85 13.18 -24.63 18.85
N THR A 86 14.23 -24.77 19.65
CA THR A 86 14.22 -24.42 21.07
C THR A 86 13.90 -22.94 21.30
N ALA A 87 13.51 -22.61 22.53
CA ALA A 87 13.24 -21.23 22.94
C ALA A 87 14.44 -20.28 22.68
N ALA A 88 15.67 -20.78 22.86
CA ALA A 88 16.90 -20.02 22.60
C ALA A 88 17.04 -19.67 21.11
N ILE A 89 16.80 -20.64 20.22
CA ILE A 89 16.82 -20.40 18.77
C ILE A 89 15.76 -19.37 18.39
N CYS A 90 14.53 -19.52 18.90
CA CYS A 90 13.46 -18.56 18.63
C CYS A 90 13.78 -17.16 19.17
N GLY A 91 14.48 -17.07 20.30
CA GLY A 91 14.96 -15.81 20.87
C GLY A 91 15.95 -15.10 19.95
N GLU A 92 16.91 -15.84 19.38
CA GLU A 92 17.89 -15.27 18.45
C GLU A 92 17.26 -14.86 17.12
N LEU A 93 16.36 -15.68 16.56
CA LEU A 93 15.61 -15.32 15.36
C LEU A 93 14.72 -14.07 15.56
N ASP A 94 14.16 -13.90 16.76
CA ASP A 94 13.39 -12.70 17.11
C ASP A 94 14.29 -11.46 17.19
N ARG A 95 15.50 -11.59 17.76
CA ARG A 95 16.49 -10.51 17.80
C ARG A 95 16.89 -10.07 16.40
N ILE A 96 17.25 -11.02 15.53
CA ILE A 96 17.63 -10.76 14.13
C ILE A 96 16.49 -10.06 13.39
N SER A 97 15.26 -10.61 13.49
CA SER A 97 14.10 -10.03 12.81
C SER A 97 13.77 -8.61 13.28
N ARG A 98 13.92 -8.32 14.59
CA ARG A 98 13.75 -6.95 15.12
C ARG A 98 14.78 -5.98 14.54
N GLU A 99 16.04 -6.41 14.47
CA GLU A 99 17.13 -5.63 13.91
C GLU A 99 16.89 -5.32 12.43
N ASP A 100 16.51 -6.33 11.64
CA ASP A 100 16.15 -6.17 10.23
C ASP A 100 14.98 -5.18 10.03
N TRP A 101 13.95 -5.25 10.88
CA TRP A 101 12.83 -4.33 10.84
C TRP A 101 13.21 -2.91 11.20
N ASN A 102 14.05 -2.73 12.23
CA ASN A 102 14.57 -1.42 12.59
C ASN A 102 15.37 -0.81 11.42
N ASN A 103 16.24 -1.60 10.79
CA ASN A 103 17.01 -1.17 9.62
C ASN A 103 16.09 -0.79 8.45
N THR A 104 15.06 -1.60 8.18
CA THR A 104 14.09 -1.33 7.12
C THR A 104 13.31 -0.04 7.37
N VAL A 105 12.88 0.20 8.60
CA VAL A 105 12.18 1.43 9.00
C VAL A 105 13.09 2.65 8.85
N SER A 106 14.35 2.57 9.30
CA SER A 106 15.34 3.62 9.12
C SER A 106 15.61 3.92 7.64
N GLN A 107 15.79 2.90 6.81
CA GLN A 107 15.97 3.09 5.36
C GLN A 107 14.74 3.70 4.70
N LYS A 108 13.53 3.25 5.06
CA LYS A 108 12.28 3.88 4.57
C LYS A 108 12.19 5.34 4.99
N PHE A 109 12.65 5.70 6.19
CA PHE A 109 12.73 7.08 6.64
C PHE A 109 13.59 7.94 5.74
N PHE A 110 14.81 7.51 5.47
CA PHE A 110 15.71 8.21 4.55
C PHE A 110 15.10 8.34 3.15
N ASN A 111 14.54 7.25 2.60
CA ASN A 111 13.93 7.27 1.27
C ASN A 111 12.72 8.21 1.18
N ILE A 112 11.86 8.24 2.21
CA ILE A 112 10.71 9.17 2.25
C ILE A 112 11.21 10.61 2.34
N GLN A 113 12.22 10.90 3.16
CA GLN A 113 12.81 12.25 3.23
C GLN A 113 13.44 12.67 1.89
N GLU A 114 14.18 11.79 1.22
CA GLU A 114 14.75 12.07 -0.09
C GLU A 114 13.68 12.29 -1.15
N LEU A 115 12.64 11.45 -1.18
CA LEU A 115 11.50 11.62 -2.07
C LEU A 115 10.75 12.91 -1.78
N ALA A 116 10.58 13.28 -0.51
CA ALA A 116 9.96 14.56 -0.13
C ALA A 116 10.81 15.75 -0.61
N LYS A 117 12.14 15.69 -0.50
CA LYS A 117 13.05 16.72 -1.04
C LYS A 117 12.98 16.78 -2.57
N LYS A 118 12.93 15.64 -3.27
CA LYS A 118 12.82 15.56 -4.74
C LYS A 118 11.44 15.98 -5.26
N LYS A 119 10.37 15.66 -4.52
CA LYS A 119 8.97 15.99 -4.85
C LYS A 119 8.50 17.30 -4.25
N SER A 120 9.33 17.94 -3.42
CA SER A 120 9.25 19.38 -3.19
C SER A 120 9.55 20.03 -4.53
N MET A 121 8.54 20.04 -5.39
CA MET A 121 8.41 21.04 -6.43
C MET A 121 8.80 22.35 -5.74
N PRO A 122 9.77 23.10 -6.28
CA PRO A 122 9.81 24.50 -5.93
C PRO A 122 8.36 24.99 -6.08
N ASN A 123 7.93 25.93 -5.26
CA ASN A 123 6.92 26.87 -5.74
C ASN A 123 7.54 27.65 -6.93
N GLN A 124 7.96 26.96 -8.01
CA GLN A 124 7.75 27.42 -9.35
C GLN A 124 6.24 27.46 -9.48
N ILE A 125 5.70 28.57 -8.95
CA ILE A 125 4.90 29.46 -9.76
C ILE A 125 5.53 29.39 -11.14
N TYR A 126 5.07 28.44 -11.96
CA TYR A 126 5.25 28.51 -13.38
C TYR A 126 4.47 29.77 -13.70
N ARG A 127 5.17 30.90 -13.71
CA ARG A 127 4.56 32.20 -13.95
C ARG A 127 4.03 32.04 -15.35
N ARG A 128 2.71 31.89 -15.47
CA ARG A 128 2.07 31.78 -16.77
C ARG A 128 2.64 32.91 -17.60
N THR A 129 3.28 32.53 -18.69
CA THR A 129 3.68 33.52 -19.67
C THR A 129 2.40 34.06 -20.31
N GLU A 130 2.45 35.26 -20.87
CA GLU A 130 1.32 35.81 -21.61
C GLU A 130 0.86 34.87 -22.74
N ASN A 131 1.78 34.04 -23.26
CA ASN A 131 1.49 33.03 -24.26
C ASN A 131 0.62 31.89 -23.68
N ASP A 132 0.91 31.43 -22.47
CA ASP A 132 0.12 30.40 -21.79
C ASP A 132 -1.31 30.91 -21.49
N GLU A 133 -1.44 32.18 -21.12
CA GLU A 133 -2.76 32.80 -20.89
C GLU A 133 -3.57 32.95 -22.17
N ARG A 134 -2.92 33.34 -23.27
CA ARG A 134 -3.55 33.45 -24.58
C ARG A 134 -4.03 32.09 -25.09
N GLU A 135 -3.23 31.03 -24.93
CA GLU A 135 -3.62 29.68 -25.30
C GLU A 135 -4.82 29.18 -24.48
N VAL A 136 -4.82 29.44 -23.17
CA VAL A 136 -5.95 29.10 -22.28
C VAL A 136 -7.23 29.84 -22.67
N GLN A 137 -7.13 31.12 -23.07
CA GLN A 137 -8.29 31.88 -23.53
C GLN A 137 -8.84 31.36 -24.86
N LEU A 138 -7.97 31.03 -25.82
CA LEU A 138 -8.36 30.45 -27.10
C LEU A 138 -9.10 29.12 -26.92
N ARG A 139 -8.56 28.21 -26.10
CA ARG A 139 -9.20 26.92 -25.80
C ARG A 139 -10.55 27.09 -25.10
N LYS A 140 -10.68 28.08 -24.21
CA LYS A 140 -11.97 28.41 -23.58
C LYS A 140 -12.98 28.92 -24.59
N GLN A 141 -12.56 29.78 -25.53
CA GLN A 141 -13.44 30.28 -26.59
C GLN A 141 -13.88 29.18 -27.54
N GLN A 142 -12.97 28.29 -27.95
CA GLN A 142 -13.31 27.12 -28.78
C GLN A 142 -14.29 26.18 -28.07
N ALA A 143 -14.02 25.83 -26.81
CA ALA A 143 -14.94 25.00 -26.04
C ALA A 143 -16.32 25.66 -25.84
N GLN A 144 -16.35 26.97 -25.63
CA GLN A 144 -17.61 27.72 -25.53
C GLN A 144 -18.37 27.70 -26.87
N PHE A 145 -17.67 27.89 -27.98
CA PHE A 145 -18.24 27.82 -29.32
C PHE A 145 -18.78 26.42 -29.67
N GLU A 146 -18.07 25.36 -29.28
CA GLU A 146 -18.51 23.97 -29.44
C GLU A 146 -19.76 23.65 -28.60
N LEU A 147 -19.86 24.21 -27.39
CA LEU A 147 -21.05 24.09 -26.55
C LEU A 147 -22.24 24.86 -27.11
N ASP A 148 -21.99 26.04 -27.68
CA ASP A 148 -23.02 26.91 -28.26
C ASP A 148 -23.46 26.46 -29.67
N ASN A 149 -22.70 25.57 -30.33
CA ASN A 149 -23.01 25.03 -31.66
C ASN A 149 -22.82 23.50 -31.75
N PRO A 150 -23.74 22.70 -31.18
CA PRO A 150 -23.64 21.24 -31.11
C PRO A 150 -23.79 20.49 -32.45
N GLN A 151 -24.05 21.19 -33.56
CA GLN A 151 -24.16 20.58 -34.90
C GLN A 151 -22.80 20.40 -35.60
N ALA A 152 -21.71 20.97 -35.09
CA ALA A 152 -20.37 20.85 -35.71
C ALA A 152 -19.73 19.45 -35.57
N CYS A 153 -20.18 18.61 -34.64
CA CYS A 153 -19.64 17.25 -34.43
C CYS A 153 -20.30 16.16 -35.29
N ARG A 154 -21.04 16.50 -36.37
CA ARG A 154 -21.83 15.50 -37.10
C ARG A 154 -21.86 15.67 -38.63
N GLN A 155 -20.73 15.94 -39.27
CA GLN A 155 -20.60 15.78 -40.72
C GLN A 155 -19.16 15.48 -41.16
N GLU A 156 -18.72 14.24 -40.95
CA GLU A 156 -17.73 13.58 -41.80
C GLU A 156 -18.13 12.10 -41.92
N ASP A 157 -19.27 11.83 -42.55
CA ASP A 157 -19.68 10.47 -42.99
C ASP A 157 -20.87 10.63 -43.97
N ILE A 158 -20.63 11.10 -45.21
CA ILE A 158 -21.58 10.90 -46.33
C ILE A 158 -20.78 10.63 -47.60
N ASP A 159 -20.61 9.33 -47.86
CA ASP A 159 -20.79 8.55 -49.10
C ASP A 159 -20.17 9.03 -50.42
N LEU A 160 -19.23 8.19 -50.90
CA LEU A 160 -18.57 8.25 -52.20
C LEU A 160 -19.04 7.04 -53.02
N GLU A 161 -20.27 7.09 -53.54
CA GLU A 161 -20.75 6.19 -54.60
C GLU A 161 -21.59 6.99 -55.61
N ASP A 162 -21.03 7.19 -56.81
CA ASP A 162 -21.74 7.16 -58.11
C ASP A 162 -20.73 7.46 -59.24
N ILE A 163 -20.24 6.39 -59.90
CA ILE A 163 -19.80 6.37 -61.30
C ILE A 163 -20.41 5.13 -61.96
#